data_AF-A0A2R6C571-F1
#
_entry.id   AF-A0A2R6C571-F1
#
_cell.length_a   1.000
_cell.length_b   1.000
_cell.length_c   1.000
_cell.angle_alpha   90.00
_cell.angle_beta   90.00
_cell.angle_gamma   90.00
#
_symmetry.space_group_name_H-M   'P 1'
#
loop_
_entity.id
_entity.type
_entity.pdbx_description
1 polymer ?
#
loop_
_entity_poly.entity_id
_entity_poly.type
_entity_poly.pdbx_seq_one_letter_code
_entity_poly.pdbx_strand_id
1 'polypeptide(L)'
;MLEAELKRRPRYVFRVASRLAADAISARRQDLLVKIDSLRMQAFTATHTRLPDTLENPLVTLCLTVVGFAFTYLGGAHSYGGVYKVALLLIGIIITLLSSHPFGHSLAGRLGGIGFNGVYFGGRLRVEPTLLLNLESYYRAGVRVRFWFHLAGPLATFFSSVVLSVLVILAYYPVLVKLLVALIPVLILVTEVVNSRVRGDISRAIHALKQGVLC
;
A
#
# COMPACT_ATOMS: atom_id res chain seq x y z
N MET A 1 28.37 -11.68 6.88
CA MET A 1 28.67 -10.67 5.83
C MET A 1 27.59 -9.59 5.72
N LEU A 2 26.31 -9.93 5.48
CA LEU A 2 25.24 -8.92 5.35
C LEU A 2 25.00 -8.08 6.63
N GLU A 3 25.13 -8.68 7.80
CA GLU A 3 25.04 -7.98 9.10
C GLU A 3 26.07 -6.86 9.24
N ALA A 4 27.31 -7.08 8.78
CA ALA A 4 28.36 -6.07 8.81
C ALA A 4 28.06 -4.90 7.85
N GLU A 5 27.41 -5.20 6.73
CA GLU A 5 27.00 -4.20 5.74
C GLU A 5 25.73 -3.42 6.15
N LEU A 6 24.97 -3.88 7.14
CA LEU A 6 23.70 -3.27 7.54
C LEU A 6 23.85 -1.79 7.92
N LYS A 7 24.91 -1.45 8.67
CA LYS A 7 25.18 -0.06 9.08
C LYS A 7 25.64 0.82 7.92
N ARG A 8 26.33 0.25 6.92
CA ARG A 8 26.96 0.99 5.81
C ARG A 8 26.03 1.15 4.63
N ARG A 9 25.29 0.09 4.28
CA ARG A 9 24.48 -0.03 3.06
C ARG A 9 23.15 -0.74 3.33
N PRO A 10 22.28 -0.19 4.19
CA PRO A 10 21.02 -0.85 4.58
C PRO A 10 20.11 -1.15 3.38
N ARG A 11 20.03 -0.26 2.38
CA ARG A 11 19.24 -0.50 1.15
C ARG A 11 19.75 -1.70 0.34
N TYR A 12 21.07 -1.90 0.30
CA TYR A 12 21.67 -3.05 -0.37
C TYR A 12 21.31 -4.33 0.37
N VAL A 13 21.46 -4.33 1.70
CA VAL A 13 21.10 -5.47 2.56
C VAL A 13 19.63 -5.85 2.37
N PHE A 14 18.70 -4.89 2.39
CA PHE A 14 17.28 -5.16 2.17
C PHE A 14 17.01 -5.86 0.82
N ARG A 15 17.67 -5.39 -0.25
CA ARG A 15 17.50 -5.94 -1.60
C ARG A 15 18.05 -7.36 -1.71
N VAL A 16 19.23 -7.61 -1.16
CA VAL A 16 19.86 -8.94 -1.19
C VAL A 16 19.09 -9.91 -0.31
N ALA A 17 18.74 -9.52 0.91
CA ALA A 17 17.94 -10.34 1.82
C ALA A 17 16.59 -10.73 1.20
N SER A 18 15.90 -9.79 0.55
CA SER A 18 14.62 -10.08 -0.14
C SER A 18 14.77 -11.06 -1.31
N ARG A 19 15.94 -11.14 -1.96
CA ARG A 19 16.21 -12.14 -3.00
C ARG A 19 16.48 -13.51 -2.40
N LEU A 20 17.32 -13.57 -1.35
CA LEU A 20 17.66 -14.81 -0.64
C LEU A 20 16.44 -15.47 0.01
N ALA A 21 15.40 -14.70 0.32
CA ALA A 21 14.14 -15.23 0.84
C ALA A 21 13.58 -16.33 -0.06
N ALA A 22 13.50 -16.09 -1.37
CA ALA A 22 12.95 -17.03 -2.35
C ALA A 22 13.73 -18.36 -2.37
N ASP A 23 15.06 -18.28 -2.28
CA ASP A 23 15.94 -19.44 -2.25
C ASP A 23 15.76 -20.23 -0.95
N ALA A 24 15.67 -19.54 0.20
CA ALA A 24 15.47 -20.17 1.50
C ALA A 24 14.14 -20.93 1.60
N ILE A 25 13.09 -20.45 0.94
CA ILE A 25 11.78 -21.15 0.88
C ILE A 25 11.86 -22.38 0.01
N SER A 26 12.47 -22.26 -1.17
CA SER A 26 12.68 -23.39 -2.08
C SER A 26 13.48 -24.50 -1.39
N ALA A 27 14.46 -24.12 -0.58
CA ALA A 27 15.28 -25.04 0.23
C ALA A 27 14.61 -25.49 1.55
N ARG A 28 13.38 -25.06 1.85
CA ARG A 28 12.64 -25.33 3.10
C ARG A 28 13.42 -24.98 4.39
N ARG A 29 14.26 -23.94 4.34
CA ARG A 29 15.11 -23.48 5.46
C ARG A 29 14.43 -22.40 6.29
N GLN A 30 13.53 -22.82 7.18
CA GLN A 30 12.79 -21.91 8.07
C GLN A 30 13.71 -21.07 8.97
N ASP A 31 14.80 -21.65 9.46
CA ASP A 31 15.82 -20.97 10.26
C ASP A 31 16.45 -19.78 9.53
N LEU A 32 16.70 -19.93 8.22
CA LEU A 32 17.23 -18.87 7.38
C LEU A 32 16.19 -17.79 7.09
N LEU A 33 14.92 -18.17 6.93
CA LEU A 33 13.85 -17.21 6.68
C LEU A 33 13.68 -16.23 7.85
N VAL A 34 13.70 -16.72 9.10
CA VAL A 34 13.62 -15.87 10.29
C VAL A 34 14.78 -14.88 10.33
N LYS A 35 16.00 -15.34 10.04
CA LYS A 35 17.19 -14.47 9.99
C LYS A 35 17.08 -13.43 8.87
N ILE A 36 16.64 -13.85 7.68
CA ILE A 36 16.42 -12.95 6.54
C ILE A 36 15.38 -11.89 6.87
N ASP A 37 14.29 -12.25 7.54
CA ASP A 37 13.21 -11.31 7.85
C ASP A 37 13.63 -10.30 8.93
N SER A 38 14.39 -10.75 9.93
CA SER A 38 15.04 -9.86 10.90
C SER A 38 15.98 -8.85 10.23
N LEU A 39 16.83 -9.31 9.29
CA LEU A 39 17.71 -8.43 8.51
C LEU A 39 16.93 -7.43 7.65
N ARG A 40 15.83 -7.87 7.03
CA ARG A 40 14.94 -6.98 6.26
C ARG A 40 14.34 -5.91 7.14
N MET A 41 13.79 -6.29 8.30
CA MET A 41 13.19 -5.36 9.25
C MET A 41 14.21 -4.32 9.75
N GLN A 42 15.41 -4.75 10.14
CA GLN A 42 16.47 -3.84 10.57
C GLN A 42 16.90 -2.89 9.45
N ALA A 43 17.12 -3.41 8.24
CA ALA A 43 17.52 -2.61 7.07
C ALA A 43 16.44 -1.61 6.65
N PHE A 44 15.17 -2.02 6.74
CA PHE A 44 14.04 -1.18 6.40
C PHE A 44 13.85 -0.06 7.42
N THR A 45 13.93 -0.38 8.72
CA THR A 45 13.86 0.57 9.83
C THR A 45 15.00 1.59 9.78
N ALA A 46 16.21 1.19 9.37
CA ALA A 46 17.34 2.10 9.20
C ALA A 46 17.14 3.11 8.03
N THR A 47 16.15 2.90 7.15
CA THR A 47 15.98 3.69 5.92
C THR A 47 14.61 4.33 5.77
N HIS A 48 13.66 4.01 6.65
CA HIS A 48 12.28 4.46 6.59
C HIS A 48 11.77 4.79 8.00
N THR A 49 10.88 5.77 8.08
CA THR A 49 10.21 6.13 9.32
C THR A 49 9.13 5.09 9.61
N ARG A 50 9.21 4.44 10.77
CA ARG A 50 8.16 3.53 11.24
C ARG A 50 6.93 4.33 11.65
N LEU A 51 5.77 3.83 11.26
CA LEU A 51 4.46 4.34 11.60
C LEU A 51 3.83 3.51 12.73
N PRO A 52 2.77 4.01 13.39
CA PRO A 52 2.05 3.23 14.38
C PRO A 52 1.51 1.92 13.79
N ASP A 53 1.75 0.81 14.50
CA ASP A 53 1.31 -0.53 14.06
C ASP A 53 -0.23 -0.63 13.96
N THR A 54 -0.98 0.29 14.59
CA THR A 54 -2.44 0.41 14.42
C THR A 54 -2.87 0.62 12.97
N LEU A 55 -2.00 1.19 12.12
CA LEU A 55 -2.27 1.36 10.69
C LEU A 55 -2.22 0.05 9.89
N GLU A 56 -1.76 -1.05 10.48
CA GLU A 56 -1.90 -2.40 9.92
C GLU A 56 -3.34 -2.92 10.05
N ASN A 57 -4.14 -2.36 10.97
CA ASN A 57 -5.50 -2.80 11.16
C ASN A 57 -6.40 -2.29 10.01
N PRO A 58 -7.06 -3.17 9.24
CA PRO A 58 -7.92 -2.75 8.13
C PRO A 58 -9.09 -1.87 8.59
N LEU A 59 -9.58 -2.02 9.83
CA LEU A 59 -10.64 -1.15 10.34
C LEU A 59 -10.14 0.28 10.56
N VAL A 60 -8.91 0.45 11.05
CA VAL A 60 -8.32 1.77 11.27
C VAL A 60 -8.10 2.48 9.95
N THR A 61 -7.53 1.78 8.96
CA THR A 61 -7.29 2.36 7.63
C THR A 61 -8.59 2.62 6.87
N LEU A 62 -9.61 1.76 7.01
CA LEU A 62 -10.96 2.02 6.50
C LEU A 62 -11.58 3.27 7.15
N CYS A 63 -11.50 3.41 8.46
CA CYS A 63 -11.99 4.61 9.17
C CYS A 63 -11.31 5.87 8.65
N LEU A 64 -9.98 5.84 8.43
CA LEU A 64 -9.26 6.96 7.82
C LEU A 64 -9.77 7.25 6.40
N THR A 65 -10.00 6.23 5.58
CA THR A 65 -10.58 6.42 4.23
C THR A 65 -11.95 7.08 4.31
N VAL A 66 -12.83 6.65 5.22
CA VAL A 66 -14.15 7.25 5.45
C VAL A 66 -14.04 8.69 5.96
N VAL A 67 -13.08 8.99 6.84
CA VAL A 67 -12.78 10.36 7.27
C VAL A 67 -12.37 11.21 6.07
N GLY A 68 -11.53 10.69 5.17
CA GLY A 68 -11.17 11.34 3.92
C GLY A 68 -12.39 11.69 3.07
N PHE A 69 -13.32 10.73 2.88
CA PHE A 69 -14.59 10.95 2.21
C PHE A 69 -15.44 12.05 2.86
N ALA A 70 -15.53 12.05 4.19
CA ALA A 70 -16.27 13.06 4.94
C ALA A 70 -15.69 14.46 4.72
N PHE A 71 -14.37 14.63 4.84
CA PHE A 71 -13.70 15.90 4.57
C PHE A 71 -13.96 16.41 3.15
N THR A 72 -13.86 15.51 2.17
CA THR A 72 -14.14 15.83 0.77
C THR A 72 -15.60 16.27 0.57
N TYR A 73 -16.58 15.55 1.12
CA TYR A 73 -17.98 15.92 0.94
C TYR A 73 -18.33 17.23 1.68
N LEU A 74 -17.94 17.34 2.95
CA LEU A 74 -18.24 18.50 3.79
C LEU A 74 -17.63 19.81 3.26
N GLY A 75 -16.44 19.73 2.65
CA GLY A 75 -15.80 20.89 2.03
C GLY A 75 -16.63 21.51 0.91
N GLY A 76 -17.42 20.72 0.19
CA GLY A 76 -18.30 21.21 -0.87
C GLY A 76 -19.74 21.45 -0.40
N ALA A 77 -20.23 20.65 0.55
CA ALA A 77 -21.62 20.69 1.02
C ALA A 77 -21.95 21.94 1.85
N HIS A 78 -20.96 22.53 2.54
CA HIS A 78 -21.16 23.67 3.43
C HIS A 78 -20.68 25.00 2.82
N SER A 79 -21.28 26.09 3.29
CA SER A 79 -20.96 27.48 2.91
C SER A 79 -19.68 28.00 3.58
N TYR A 80 -18.63 27.19 3.64
CA TYR A 80 -17.32 27.66 4.05
C TYR A 80 -16.76 28.66 3.01
N GLY A 81 -15.93 29.61 3.43
CA GLY A 81 -15.18 30.46 2.50
C GLY A 81 -14.32 29.63 1.54
N GLY A 82 -13.99 30.18 0.36
CA GLY A 82 -13.34 29.43 -0.73
C GLY A 82 -12.05 28.69 -0.32
N VAL A 83 -11.23 29.29 0.54
CA VAL A 83 -9.99 28.68 1.05
C VAL A 83 -10.26 27.41 1.85
N TYR A 84 -11.25 27.44 2.75
CA TYR A 84 -11.62 26.29 3.57
C TYR A 84 -12.18 25.14 2.73
N LYS A 85 -12.99 25.45 1.70
CA LYS A 85 -13.51 24.42 0.77
C LYS A 85 -12.38 23.66 0.09
N VAL A 86 -11.37 24.38 -0.38
CA VAL A 86 -10.20 23.81 -1.06
C VAL A 86 -9.34 23.03 -0.06
N ALA A 87 -9.10 23.57 1.15
CA ALA A 87 -8.33 22.90 2.18
C ALA A 87 -8.95 21.54 2.56
N LEU A 88 -10.25 21.51 2.85
CA LEU A 88 -10.96 20.27 3.20
C LEU A 88 -10.97 19.26 2.04
N LEU A 89 -11.11 19.73 0.79
CA LEU A 89 -10.99 18.87 -0.39
C LEU A 89 -9.62 18.20 -0.47
N LEU A 90 -8.54 18.98 -0.35
CA LEU A 90 -7.17 18.47 -0.46
C LEU A 90 -6.84 17.51 0.69
N ILE A 91 -7.23 17.86 1.92
CA ILE A 91 -7.09 16.98 3.09
C ILE A 91 -7.83 15.66 2.85
N GLY A 92 -9.08 15.72 2.39
CA GLY A 92 -9.88 14.53 2.10
C GLY A 92 -9.25 13.63 1.03
N ILE A 93 -8.73 14.22 -0.06
CA ILE A 93 -8.00 13.49 -1.11
C ILE A 93 -6.75 12.82 -0.53
N ILE A 94 -5.91 13.57 0.19
CA ILE A 94 -4.65 13.05 0.75
C ILE A 94 -4.94 11.89 1.71
N ILE A 95 -5.86 12.07 2.66
CA ILE A 95 -6.21 11.01 3.62
C ILE A 95 -6.73 9.78 2.88
N THR A 96 -7.63 9.95 1.90
CA THR A 96 -8.20 8.84 1.12
C THR A 96 -7.12 8.06 0.37
N LEU A 97 -6.22 8.76 -0.33
CA LEU A 97 -5.17 8.11 -1.13
C LEU A 97 -4.15 7.39 -0.23
N LEU A 98 -3.74 8.01 0.88
CA LEU A 98 -2.76 7.42 1.80
C LEU A 98 -3.31 6.26 2.63
N SER A 99 -4.63 6.17 2.82
CA SER A 99 -5.25 5.11 3.64
C SER A 99 -5.89 3.98 2.84
N SER A 100 -6.43 4.26 1.64
CA SER A 100 -7.14 3.24 0.84
C SER A 100 -6.24 2.11 0.33
N HIS A 101 -5.03 2.43 -0.09
CA HIS A 101 -4.06 1.43 -0.55
C HIS A 101 -3.63 0.45 0.55
N PRO A 102 -3.12 0.92 1.72
CA PRO A 102 -2.79 0.02 2.82
C PRO A 102 -4.04 -0.66 3.40
N PHE A 103 -5.23 -0.07 3.32
CA PHE A 103 -6.48 -0.76 3.68
C PHE A 103 -6.68 -2.03 2.85
N GLY A 104 -6.55 -1.95 1.52
CA GLY A 104 -6.69 -3.11 0.63
C GLY A 104 -5.72 -4.24 1.02
N HIS A 105 -4.43 -3.91 1.17
CA HIS A 105 -3.41 -4.89 1.59
C HIS A 105 -3.67 -5.44 2.99
N SER A 106 -4.02 -4.60 3.95
CA SER A 106 -4.29 -5.02 5.34
C SER A 106 -5.49 -5.96 5.43
N LEU A 107 -6.57 -5.66 4.69
CA LEU A 107 -7.76 -6.48 4.67
C LEU A 107 -7.48 -7.83 4.02
N ALA A 108 -6.87 -7.83 2.83
CA ALA A 108 -6.52 -9.05 2.13
C ALA A 108 -5.48 -9.89 2.91
N GLY A 109 -4.52 -9.23 3.57
CA GLY A 109 -3.54 -9.89 4.43
C GLY A 109 -4.21 -10.58 5.61
N ARG A 110 -5.12 -9.89 6.30
CA ARG A 110 -5.89 -10.46 7.42
C ARG A 110 -6.76 -11.65 6.99
N LEU A 111 -7.46 -11.54 5.86
CA LEU A 111 -8.28 -12.63 5.33
C LEU A 111 -7.45 -13.80 4.79
N GLY A 112 -6.24 -13.51 4.29
CA GLY A 112 -5.32 -14.47 3.69
C GLY A 112 -4.31 -15.09 4.65
N GLY A 113 -4.28 -14.68 5.92
CA GLY A 113 -3.26 -15.11 6.88
C GLY A 113 -1.85 -14.62 6.56
N ILE A 114 -1.72 -13.49 5.84
CA ILE A 114 -0.44 -12.83 5.57
C ILE A 114 -0.25 -11.72 6.61
N GLY A 115 0.79 -11.86 7.43
CA GLY A 115 1.14 -10.89 8.46
C GLY A 115 2.14 -9.84 7.98
N PHE A 116 2.34 -8.82 8.82
CA PHE A 116 3.28 -7.74 8.56
C PHE A 116 4.24 -7.58 9.75
N ASN A 117 5.46 -7.14 9.47
CA ASN A 117 6.49 -6.85 10.48
C ASN A 117 6.49 -5.36 10.89
N GLY A 118 5.64 -4.54 10.27
CA GLY A 118 5.45 -3.14 10.62
C GLY A 118 4.95 -2.28 9.46
N VAL A 119 4.48 -1.08 9.83
CA VAL A 119 4.05 -0.04 8.90
C VAL A 119 5.11 1.05 8.82
N TYR A 120 5.37 1.58 7.64
CA TYR A 120 6.43 2.57 7.43
C TYR A 120 6.04 3.59 6.36
N PHE A 121 6.61 4.79 6.43
CA PHE A 121 6.60 5.68 5.28
C PHE A 121 7.59 5.19 4.21
N GLY A 122 7.05 4.72 3.09
CA GLY A 122 7.76 4.22 1.91
C GLY A 122 7.37 4.96 0.63
N GLY A 123 7.50 4.27 -0.51
CA GLY A 123 7.34 4.87 -1.83
C GLY A 123 8.56 5.69 -2.27
N ARG A 124 8.53 6.21 -3.51
CA ARG A 124 9.67 6.96 -4.10
C ARG A 124 9.93 8.26 -3.35
N LEU A 125 8.86 8.90 -2.86
CA LEU A 125 8.91 10.15 -2.11
C LEU A 125 8.96 9.95 -0.59
N ARG A 126 8.90 8.70 -0.08
CA ARG A 126 8.93 8.38 1.37
C ARG A 126 7.80 9.01 2.18
N VAL A 127 6.63 9.12 1.58
CA VAL A 127 5.42 9.69 2.19
C VAL A 127 4.23 8.73 2.14
N GLU A 128 4.37 7.59 1.45
CA GLU A 128 3.29 6.62 1.26
C GLU A 128 3.37 5.54 2.33
N PRO A 129 2.30 5.32 3.13
CA PRO A 129 2.27 4.19 4.06
C PRO A 129 2.48 2.87 3.31
N THR A 130 3.49 2.11 3.74
CA THR A 130 3.91 0.83 3.17
C THR A 130 3.95 -0.22 4.27
N LEU A 131 3.37 -1.38 4.00
CA LEU A 131 3.39 -2.53 4.91
C LEU A 131 4.60 -3.41 4.60
N LEU A 132 5.45 -3.65 5.60
CA LEU A 132 6.56 -4.58 5.46
C LEU A 132 6.05 -6.00 5.71
N LEU A 133 5.97 -6.82 4.66
CA LEU A 133 5.50 -8.20 4.76
C LEU A 133 6.39 -9.07 5.65
N ASN A 134 5.73 -9.88 6.48
CA ASN A 134 6.32 -11.04 7.11
C ASN A 134 6.48 -12.16 6.05
N LEU A 135 7.71 -12.56 5.77
CA LEU A 135 7.97 -13.48 4.65
C LEU A 135 7.40 -14.88 4.90
N GLU A 136 7.48 -15.35 6.14
CA GLU A 136 7.03 -16.70 6.47
C GLU A 136 5.52 -16.87 6.20
N SER A 137 4.70 -15.98 6.75
CA SER A 137 3.25 -15.99 6.52
C SER A 137 2.92 -15.74 5.04
N TYR A 138 3.62 -14.82 4.38
CA TYR A 138 3.42 -14.53 2.96
C TYR A 138 3.66 -15.77 2.07
N TYR A 139 4.74 -16.51 2.30
CA TYR A 139 5.08 -17.66 1.46
C TYR A 139 4.36 -18.95 1.85
N ARG A 140 3.90 -19.06 3.10
CA ARG A 140 2.92 -20.10 3.50
C ARG A 140 1.56 -19.90 2.83
N ALA A 141 1.16 -18.65 2.58
CA ALA A 141 -0.11 -18.36 1.92
C ALA A 141 -0.14 -18.92 0.49
N GLY A 142 -1.27 -19.51 0.09
CA GLY A 142 -1.45 -20.08 -1.24
C GLY A 142 -1.32 -19.05 -2.36
N VAL A 143 -1.06 -19.54 -3.58
CA VAL A 143 -0.86 -18.71 -4.79
C VAL A 143 -2.03 -17.75 -5.03
N ARG A 144 -3.27 -18.25 -4.91
CA ARG A 144 -4.48 -17.42 -5.06
C ARG A 144 -4.56 -16.31 -4.01
N VAL A 145 -4.17 -16.61 -2.76
CA VAL A 145 -4.16 -15.64 -1.67
C VAL A 145 -3.15 -14.53 -1.95
N ARG A 146 -1.93 -14.89 -2.36
CA ARG A 146 -0.90 -13.91 -2.73
C ARG A 146 -1.30 -13.04 -3.93
N PHE A 147 -1.97 -13.63 -4.92
CA PHE A 147 -2.52 -12.88 -6.07
C PHE A 147 -3.50 -11.80 -5.60
N TRP A 148 -4.52 -12.20 -4.83
CA TRP A 148 -5.54 -11.27 -4.35
C TRP A 148 -4.97 -10.24 -3.37
N PHE A 149 -3.99 -10.65 -2.54
CA PHE A 149 -3.26 -9.75 -1.66
C PHE A 149 -2.64 -8.59 -2.45
N HIS A 150 -1.84 -8.89 -3.47
CA HIS A 150 -1.20 -7.84 -4.27
C HIS A 150 -2.23 -6.99 -5.01
N LEU A 151 -3.30 -7.59 -5.53
CA LEU A 151 -4.32 -6.85 -6.27
C LEU A 151 -5.21 -5.96 -5.39
N ALA A 152 -5.34 -6.27 -4.10
CA ALA A 152 -6.27 -5.59 -3.20
C ALA A 152 -5.93 -4.12 -2.98
N GLY A 153 -4.65 -3.75 -2.85
CA GLY A 153 -4.22 -2.36 -2.71
C GLY A 153 -4.69 -1.49 -3.89
N PRO A 154 -4.30 -1.80 -5.14
CA PRO A 154 -4.74 -1.09 -6.33
C PRO A 154 -6.27 -1.01 -6.49
N LEU A 155 -6.99 -2.11 -6.22
CA LEU A 155 -8.45 -2.11 -6.29
C LEU A 155 -9.06 -1.17 -5.25
N ALA A 156 -8.58 -1.22 -4.00
CA ALA A 156 -9.08 -0.35 -2.94
C ALA A 156 -8.84 1.14 -3.26
N THR A 157 -7.66 1.48 -3.79
CA THR A 157 -7.35 2.85 -4.22
C THR A 157 -8.25 3.29 -5.38
N PHE A 158 -8.45 2.44 -6.39
CA PHE A 158 -9.33 2.73 -7.52
C PHE A 158 -10.77 2.97 -7.07
N PHE A 159 -11.39 2.02 -6.36
CA PHE A 159 -12.78 2.17 -5.91
C PHE A 159 -12.94 3.36 -4.96
N SER A 160 -11.98 3.60 -4.06
CA SER A 160 -12.04 4.77 -3.17
C SER A 160 -11.97 6.08 -3.95
N SER A 161 -11.16 6.15 -5.02
CA SER A 161 -11.11 7.33 -5.88
C SER A 161 -12.41 7.55 -6.66
N VAL A 162 -13.09 6.48 -7.10
CA VAL A 162 -14.42 6.58 -7.74
C VAL A 162 -15.46 7.12 -6.75
N VAL A 163 -15.51 6.58 -5.53
CA VAL A 163 -16.40 7.09 -4.47
C VAL A 163 -16.11 8.56 -4.19
N LEU A 164 -14.83 8.93 -4.07
CA LEU A 164 -14.41 10.31 -3.88
C LEU A 164 -14.89 11.23 -5.03
N SER A 165 -14.77 10.80 -6.29
CA SER A 165 -15.31 11.56 -7.43
C SER A 165 -16.83 11.73 -7.35
N VAL A 166 -17.57 10.69 -6.99
CA VAL A 166 -19.03 10.76 -6.80
C VAL A 166 -19.38 11.77 -5.70
N LEU A 167 -18.68 11.76 -4.57
CA LEU A 167 -18.91 12.71 -3.47
C LEU A 167 -18.66 14.15 -3.90
N VAL A 168 -17.60 14.41 -4.67
CA VAL A 168 -17.32 15.75 -5.21
C VAL A 168 -18.38 16.20 -6.22
N ILE A 169 -18.90 15.29 -7.04
CA ILE A 169 -19.98 15.56 -8.00
C ILE A 169 -21.28 15.93 -7.28
N LEU A 170 -21.62 15.21 -6.22
CA LEU A 170 -22.83 15.44 -5.42
C LEU A 170 -22.73 16.71 -4.55
N ALA A 171 -21.52 17.16 -4.23
CA ALA A 171 -21.31 18.37 -3.45
C ALA A 171 -21.31 19.66 -4.32
N TYR A 172 -21.39 20.83 -3.67
CA TYR A 172 -21.44 22.15 -4.33
C TYR A 172 -20.05 22.70 -4.69
N TYR A 173 -19.22 21.87 -5.30
CA TYR A 173 -17.94 22.29 -5.88
C TYR A 173 -18.11 22.94 -7.27
N PRO A 174 -17.19 23.84 -7.68
CA PRO A 174 -17.14 24.34 -9.05
C PRO A 174 -16.98 23.21 -10.07
N VAL A 175 -17.54 23.38 -11.27
CA VAL A 175 -17.49 22.38 -12.36
C VAL A 175 -16.05 21.94 -12.66
N LEU A 176 -15.11 22.88 -12.72
CA LEU A 176 -13.70 22.57 -12.96
C LEU A 176 -13.13 21.60 -11.90
N VAL A 177 -13.47 21.80 -10.62
CA VAL A 177 -13.02 20.91 -9.53
C VAL A 177 -13.60 19.51 -9.70
N LYS A 178 -14.89 19.41 -10.06
CA LYS A 178 -15.55 18.12 -10.34
C LYS A 178 -14.83 17.37 -11.46
N LEU A 179 -14.51 18.05 -12.56
CA LEU A 179 -13.79 17.47 -13.70
C LEU A 179 -12.37 17.00 -13.31
N LEU A 180 -11.63 17.82 -12.57
CA LEU A 180 -10.28 17.46 -12.11
C LEU A 180 -10.29 16.25 -11.18
N VAL A 181 -11.24 16.18 -10.24
CA VAL A 181 -11.36 15.03 -9.33
C VAL A 181 -11.87 13.79 -10.07
N ALA A 182 -12.74 13.92 -11.08
CA ALA A 182 -13.18 12.81 -11.92
C ALA A 182 -12.04 12.19 -12.74
N LEU A 183 -10.95 12.93 -12.97
CA LEU A 183 -9.77 12.43 -13.68
C LEU A 183 -8.88 11.54 -12.79
N ILE A 184 -8.95 11.66 -11.46
CA ILE A 184 -8.13 10.90 -10.51
C ILE A 184 -8.22 9.37 -10.69
N PRO A 185 -9.40 8.73 -10.75
CA PRO A 185 -9.50 7.28 -10.98
C PRO A 185 -8.84 6.83 -12.29
N VAL A 186 -8.94 7.65 -13.34
CA VAL A 186 -8.30 7.38 -14.64
C VAL A 186 -6.78 7.43 -14.48
N LEU A 187 -6.25 8.43 -13.79
CA LEU A 187 -4.81 8.56 -13.54
C LEU A 187 -4.25 7.41 -12.69
N ILE A 188 -5.00 6.96 -11.67
CA ILE A 188 -4.64 5.78 -10.87
C ILE A 188 -4.56 4.55 -11.76
N LEU A 189 -5.57 4.30 -12.59
CA LEU A 189 -5.59 3.16 -13.50
C LEU A 189 -4.40 3.18 -14.47
N VAL A 190 -4.14 4.33 -15.11
CA VAL A 190 -3.00 4.50 -16.01
C VAL A 190 -1.69 4.26 -15.26
N THR A 191 -1.53 4.80 -14.06
CA THR A 191 -0.32 4.65 -13.24
C THR A 191 -0.08 3.19 -12.87
N GLU A 192 -1.11 2.46 -12.46
CA GLU A 192 -1.02 1.04 -12.12
C GLU A 192 -0.70 0.18 -13.36
N VAL A 193 -1.33 0.44 -14.50
CA VAL A 193 -1.05 -0.26 -15.76
C VAL A 193 0.38 0.00 -16.23
N VAL A 194 0.86 1.25 -16.19
CA VAL A 194 2.24 1.60 -16.58
C VAL A 194 3.24 0.94 -15.62
N ASN A 195 3.03 1.07 -14.30
CA ASN A 195 3.92 0.50 -13.30
C ASN A 195 3.94 -1.04 -13.30
N SER A 196 2.82 -1.68 -13.67
CA SER A 196 2.74 -3.15 -13.78
C SER A 196 3.78 -3.76 -14.75
N ARG A 197 4.24 -2.98 -15.74
CA ARG A 197 5.26 -3.42 -16.71
C ARG A 197 6.66 -3.50 -16.12
N VAL A 198 6.93 -2.75 -15.05
CA VAL A 198 8.28 -2.59 -14.50
C VAL A 198 8.34 -3.08 -13.05
N ARG A 199 7.54 -2.46 -12.17
CA ARG A 199 7.43 -2.75 -10.74
C ARG A 199 6.08 -2.21 -10.26
N GLY A 200 5.18 -3.10 -9.88
CA GLY A 200 3.86 -2.73 -9.38
C GLY A 200 3.14 -3.91 -8.76
N ASP A 201 2.05 -3.64 -8.07
CA ASP A 201 1.26 -4.67 -7.41
C ASP A 201 0.60 -5.64 -8.39
N ILE A 202 0.10 -5.14 -9.52
CA ILE A 202 -0.41 -6.01 -10.61
C ILE A 202 0.70 -6.93 -11.13
N SER A 203 1.93 -6.42 -11.28
CA SER A 203 3.09 -7.23 -11.69
C SER A 203 3.38 -8.34 -10.67
N ARG A 204 3.34 -8.01 -9.37
CA ARG A 204 3.53 -8.97 -8.28
C ARG A 204 2.41 -9.99 -8.21
N ALA A 205 1.17 -9.59 -8.47
CA ALA A 205 0.03 -10.49 -8.57
C ALA A 205 0.22 -11.52 -9.69
N ILE A 206 0.57 -11.06 -10.90
CA ILE A 206 0.88 -11.94 -12.05
C ILE A 206 2.06 -12.87 -11.74
N HIS A 207 3.11 -12.35 -11.09
CA HIS A 207 4.26 -13.15 -10.70
C HIS A 207 3.90 -14.23 -9.67
N ALA A 208 3.02 -13.92 -8.71
CA ALA A 208 2.54 -14.90 -7.74
C ALA A 208 1.83 -16.08 -8.42
N LEU A 209 1.04 -15.82 -9.47
CA LEU A 209 0.43 -16.88 -10.28
C LEU A 209 1.49 -17.74 -10.98
N LYS A 210 2.50 -17.13 -11.60
CA LYS A 210 3.60 -17.85 -12.28
C LYS A 210 4.41 -18.74 -11.35
N GLN A 211 4.66 -18.29 -10.11
CA GLN A 211 5.33 -19.11 -9.09
C GLN A 211 4.50 -20.33 -8.68
N GLY A 212 3.18 -20.29 -8.83
CA GLY A 212 2.30 -21.43 -8.60
C GLY A 212 2.28 -22.49 -9.69
N VAL A 213 2.83 -22.19 -10.87
CA VAL A 213 2.92 -23.14 -12.01
C VAL A 213 4.18 -24.01 -11.90
N LEU A 214 5.10 -23.68 -10.98
CA LEU A 214 6.38 -24.37 -10.75
C LEU A 214 6.41 -25.23 -9.48
N CYS A 215 5.24 -25.50 -8.86
CA CYS A 215 5.08 -26.41 -7.72
C CYS A 215 4.18 -27.57 -8.10
#